data_AF-A0A0M1I4X3-F1
#
_entry.id   AF-A0A0M1I4X3-F1
#
_cell.length_a   1.000
_cell.length_b   1.000
_cell.length_c   1.000
_cell.angle_alpha   90.00
_cell.angle_beta   90.00
_cell.angle_gamma   90.00
#
_symmetry.space_group_name_H-M   'P 1'
#
loop_
_entity.id
_entity.type
_entity.pdbx_description
1 polymer ?
#
loop_
_entity_poly.entity_id
_entity_poly.type
_entity_poly.pdbx_seq_one_letter_code
_entity_poly.pdbx_strand_id
1 'polypeptide(L)' 'MTHTNVQTKPKHSNLTQVRWTDEQFQELRKIAFESEKQVGVYIRDFMIEHHPQLAPKNQDK' A
#
# COMPACT_ATOMS: atom_id res chain seq x y z
N MET A 1 -15.38 36.11 -4.37
CA MET A 1 -14.34 35.18 -3.86
C MET A 1 -14.44 33.91 -4.69
N THR A 2 -13.41 33.58 -5.48
CA THR A 2 -13.38 32.37 -6.31
C THR A 2 -12.95 31.18 -5.48
N HIS A 3 -13.86 30.24 -5.25
CA HIS A 3 -13.56 28.96 -4.59
C HIS A 3 -12.86 28.05 -5.61
N THR A 4 -11.53 27.94 -5.53
CA THR A 4 -10.78 26.94 -6.27
C THR A 4 -11.09 25.58 -5.67
N ASN A 5 -11.99 24.83 -6.30
CA ASN A 5 -12.29 23.45 -5.97
C ASN A 5 -11.08 22.59 -6.40
N VAL A 6 -10.08 22.50 -5.53
CA VAL A 6 -8.91 21.62 -5.75
C VAL A 6 -9.40 20.19 -5.58
N GLN A 7 -9.98 19.64 -6.65
CA GLN A 7 -10.27 18.22 -6.74
C GLN A 7 -8.93 17.48 -6.78
N THR A 8 -8.48 17.00 -5.63
CA THR A 8 -7.34 16.09 -5.52
C THR A 8 -7.68 14.84 -6.31
N LYS A 9 -7.23 14.76 -7.57
CA LYS A 9 -7.35 13.55 -8.37
C LYS A 9 -6.68 12.42 -7.57
N PRO A 10 -7.39 11.32 -7.27
CA PRO A 10 -6.75 10.19 -6.61
C PRO A 10 -5.59 9.74 -7.49
N LYS A 11 -4.36 9.70 -6.94
CA LYS A 11 -3.21 9.09 -7.62
C LYS A 11 -3.68 7.70 -8.05
N HIS A 12 -3.80 7.47 -9.35
CA HIS A 12 -4.25 6.20 -9.91
C HIS A 12 -3.35 5.08 -9.33
N SER A 13 -3.89 4.30 -8.40
CA SER A 13 -3.26 3.09 -7.90
C SER A 13 -3.88 1.92 -8.63
N ASN A 14 -3.08 1.18 -9.39
CA ASN A 14 -3.52 -0.11 -9.89
C ASN A 14 -3.73 -1.02 -8.68
N LEU A 15 -4.94 -1.57 -8.53
CA LEU A 15 -5.30 -2.44 -7.43
C LEU A 15 -5.05 -3.90 -7.84
N THR A 16 -4.23 -4.59 -7.06
CA THR A 16 -4.08 -6.04 -7.13
C THR A 16 -4.78 -6.65 -5.93
N GLN A 17 -5.78 -7.50 -6.16
CA GLN A 17 -6.47 -8.24 -5.11
C GLN A 17 -5.85 -9.64 -4.98
N VAL A 18 -5.56 -10.04 -3.74
CA VAL A 18 -5.06 -11.38 -3.41
C VAL A 18 -6.10 -12.06 -2.53
N ARG A 19 -6.43 -13.33 -2.83
CA ARG A 19 -7.30 -14.15 -1.98
C ARG A 19 -6.44 -14.89 -0.97
N TRP A 20 -6.79 -14.75 0.30
CA TRP A 20 -6.14 -15.40 1.43
C TRP A 20 -7.12 -16.37 2.09
N THR A 21 -6.61 -17.42 2.71
CA THR A 21 -7.40 -18.17 3.70
C THR A 21 -7.58 -17.32 4.96
N ASP A 22 -8.58 -17.64 5.78
CA ASP A 22 -8.84 -16.90 7.02
C ASP A 22 -7.64 -16.95 7.98
N GLU A 23 -7.00 -18.12 8.10
CA GLU A 23 -5.80 -18.33 8.93
C GLU A 23 -4.63 -17.45 8.45
N GLN A 24 -4.38 -17.43 7.14
CA GLN A 24 -3.32 -16.59 6.55
C GLN A 24 -3.59 -15.11 6.78
N PHE A 25 -4.85 -14.68 6.65
CA PHE A 25 -5.21 -13.28 6.82
C PHE A 25 -5.17 -12.83 8.28
N GLN A 26 -5.48 -13.71 9.23
CA GLN A 26 -5.32 -13.42 10.65
C GLN A 26 -3.84 -13.23 11.03
N GLU A 27 -2.95 -14.10 10.53
CA GLU A 27 -1.52 -13.95 10.78
C GLU A 27 -0.97 -12.68 10.14
N LEU A 28 -1.35 -12.38 8.90
CA LEU A 28 -0.99 -11.13 8.22
C LEU A 28 -1.43 -9.89 8.99
N ARG A 29 -2.64 -9.90 9.59
CA ARG A 29 -3.13 -8.81 10.44
C ARG A 29 -2.27 -8.62 11.68
N LYS A 30 -1.87 -9.71 12.33
CA LYS A 30 -1.01 -9.67 13.52
C LYS A 30 0.36 -9.08 13.18
N ILE A 31 1.01 -9.58 12.13
CA ILE A 31 2.33 -9.10 11.70
C ILE A 31 2.28 -7.62 11.30
N ALA A 32 1.26 -7.23 10.54
CA ALA A 32 1.08 -5.84 10.13
C ALA A 32 0.84 -4.92 11.35
N PHE A 33 0.08 -5.40 12.34
CA PHE A 33 -0.16 -4.68 13.59
C PHE A 33 1.13 -4.49 14.41
N GLU A 34 1.96 -5.53 14.55
CA GLU A 34 3.28 -5.45 15.20
C GLU A 34 4.21 -4.44 14.50
N SER A 35 4.02 -4.25 13.20
CA SER A 35 4.75 -3.26 12.39
C SER A 35 4.09 -1.88 12.35
N GLU A 36 3.02 -1.65 13.13
CA GLU A 36 2.19 -0.43 13.12
C GLU A 36 1.68 -0.02 11.72
N LYS A 37 1.44 -0.99 10.85
CA LYS A 37 1.07 -0.79 9.45
C LYS A 37 -0.28 -1.43 9.11
N GLN A 38 -0.95 -0.88 8.11
CA GLN A 38 -2.06 -1.57 7.47
C GLN A 38 -1.54 -2.78 6.67
N VAL A 39 -2.29 -3.88 6.62
CA VAL A 39 -1.88 -5.12 5.92
C VAL A 39 -1.43 -4.85 4.48
N GLY A 40 -2.17 -4.03 3.72
CA GLY A 40 -1.81 -3.70 2.34
C GLY A 40 -0.52 -2.88 2.22
N VAL A 41 -0.22 -2.03 3.22
CA VAL A 41 1.03 -1.26 3.29
C VAL A 41 2.18 -2.18 3.67
N TYR A 42 1.99 -3.03 4.67
CA TYR A 42 2.98 -4.04 5.07
C TYR A 42 3.39 -4.93 3.89
N ILE A 43 2.40 -5.49 3.17
CA ILE A 43 2.66 -6.35 2.01
C ILE A 43 3.42 -5.58 0.92
N ARG A 44 3.03 -4.33 0.63
CA ARG A 44 3.72 -3.50 -0.36
C ARG A 44 5.18 -3.27 0.03
N ASP A 45 5.41 -2.86 1.27
CA ASP A 45 6.76 -2.55 1.75
C ASP A 45 7.63 -3.80 1.75
N PHE A 46 7.09 -4.94 2.21
CA PHE A 46 7.76 -6.24 2.17
C PHE A 46 8.17 -6.62 0.74
N MET A 47 7.28 -6.43 -0.23
CA MET A 47 7.57 -6.72 -1.64
C MET A 47 8.64 -5.78 -2.20
N ILE A 48 8.66 -4.51 -1.83
CA ILE A 48 9.71 -3.57 -2.25
C ILE A 48 11.07 -3.94 -1.64
N GLU A 49 11.09 -4.36 -0.38
CA GLU A 49 12.31 -4.79 0.31
C GLU A 49 12.93 -6.03 -0.35
N HIS A 50 12.11 -7.03 -0.70
CA HIS A 50 12.58 -8.26 -1.33
C HIS A 50 12.78 -8.13 -2.85
N HIS A 51 12.07 -7.19 -3.48
CA HIS A 51 12.16 -6.91 -4.91
C HIS A 51 12.32 -5.41 -5.15
N PRO A 52 13.55 -4.86 -4.96
CA PRO A 52 13.82 -3.43 -5.10
C PRO A 52 13.43 -2.83 -6.46
N GLN A 53 13.31 -3.65 -7.50
CA GLN A 53 12.81 -3.24 -8.82
C GLN A 53 11.35 -2.72 -8.79
N LEU A 54 10.59 -3.07 -7.76
CA LEU A 54 9.22 -2.58 -7.53
C LEU A 54 9.19 -1.21 -6.83
N ALA A 55 10.33 -0.74 -6.32
CA ALA A 55 10.42 0.59 -5.73
C ALA A 55 10.01 1.65 -6.78
N PRO A 56 9.19 2.63 -6.40
CA PRO A 56 8.78 3.69 -7.32
C PRO A 56 10.02 4.43 -7.83
N LYS A 57 10.26 4.34 -9.14
CA LYS A 57 11.43 4.96 -9.80
C LYS A 57 11.40 6.50 -9.78
N ASN A 58 10.21 7.08 -9.56
CA ASN A 58 10.02 8.51 -9.41
C ASN A 58 9.79 8.83 -7.94
N GLN A 59 10.87 8.91 -7.15
CA GLN A 59 10.89 9.63 -5.88
C GLN A 59 11.20 11.14 -6.09
N ASP A 60 10.99 11.65 -7.30
CA ASP A 60 11.19 13.06 -7.62
C ASP A 60 9.95 13.90 -7.27
N LYS A 61 10.15 14.71 -6.23
CA LYS A 61 9.52 16.00 -5.86
C LYS A 61 8.14 16.01 -5.20
#